data_AF-A0A849IAV2-F1
#
_entry.id   AF-A0A849IAV2-F1
#
_cell.length_a   1.000
_cell.length_b   1.000
_cell.length_c   1.000
_cell.angle_alpha   90.00
_cell.angle_beta   90.00
_cell.angle_gamma   90.00
#
_symmetry.space_group_name_H-M   'P 1'
#
loop_
_entity.id
_entity.type
_entity.pdbx_description
1 polymer ?
#
loop_
_entity_poly.entity_id
_entity_poly.type
_entity_poly.pdbx_seq_one_letter_code
_entity_poly.pdbx_strand_id
1 'polypeptide(L)'
;MPRIPFPEPVAVWLFNGQPDLGMRLIRDVHDGLAALHRYGIENLKNDGCPCREWRVARSALDEALREPTLENVSAARTALIDAAARVGALAATDGHGIFIMRREPFAT
;
A
#
# COMPACT_ATOMS: atom_id res chain seq x y z
N MET A 1 6.98 19.39 6.52
CA MET A 1 8.04 18.40 6.23
C MET A 1 8.07 18.18 4.72
N PRO A 2 9.26 18.05 4.10
CA PRO A 2 9.38 17.74 2.67
C PRO A 2 8.78 16.36 2.39
N ARG A 3 8.02 16.23 1.29
CA ARG A 3 7.47 14.94 0.86
C ARG A 3 8.53 14.16 0.09
N ILE A 4 8.65 12.87 0.39
CA ILE A 4 9.59 11.95 -0.27
C ILE A 4 8.80 11.17 -1.31
N PRO A 5 8.89 11.53 -2.61
CA PRO A 5 8.09 10.90 -3.65
C PRO A 5 8.58 9.47 -3.90
N PHE A 6 7.64 8.58 -4.23
CA PHE A 6 8.01 7.30 -4.81
C PHE A 6 8.50 7.50 -6.26
N PRO A 7 9.36 6.61 -6.78
CA PRO A 7 9.74 6.63 -8.20
C PRO A 7 8.52 6.54 -9.12
N GLU A 8 7.49 5.80 -8.68
CA GLU A 8 6.20 5.70 -9.34
C GLU A 8 5.09 5.62 -8.29
N PRO A 9 3.89 6.15 -8.56
CA PRO A 9 2.78 6.05 -7.64
C PRO A 9 2.34 4.59 -7.45
N VAL A 10 1.72 4.32 -6.30
CA VAL A 10 1.07 3.05 -5.99
C VAL A 10 -0.43 3.28 -6.02
N ALA A 11 -1.13 2.69 -6.99
CA ALA A 11 -2.58 2.77 -7.07
C ALA A 11 -3.21 1.67 -6.24
N VAL A 12 -3.93 2.01 -5.16
CA VAL A 12 -4.60 1.06 -4.27
C VAL A 12 -6.10 1.08 -4.53
N TRP A 13 -6.67 -0.08 -4.86
CA TRP A 13 -8.11 -0.26 -4.99
C TRP A 13 -8.68 -0.84 -3.71
N LEU A 14 -9.49 -0.08 -2.99
CA LEU A 14 -10.08 -0.56 -1.74
C LEU A 14 -11.49 -1.09 -2.04
N PHE A 15 -11.72 -2.38 -1.81
CA PHE A 15 -13.01 -3.03 -2.09
C PHE A 15 -13.64 -3.49 -0.78
N ASN A 16 -14.43 -2.63 -0.13
CA ASN A 16 -15.11 -3.01 1.11
C ASN A 16 -16.48 -2.33 1.33
N GLY A 17 -17.27 -2.14 0.27
CA GLY A 17 -18.68 -1.75 0.39
C GLY A 17 -18.97 -0.36 1.01
N GLN A 18 -17.96 0.50 1.16
CA GLN A 18 -18.10 1.90 1.59
C GLN A 18 -18.24 2.85 0.39
N PRO A 19 -19.06 3.91 0.48
CA PRO A 19 -19.39 4.80 -0.64
C PRO A 19 -18.24 5.73 -1.09
N ASP A 20 -17.15 5.82 -0.33
CA ASP A 20 -15.98 6.67 -0.64
C ASP A 20 -14.85 5.91 -1.38
N LEU A 21 -15.11 4.67 -1.82
CA LEU A 21 -14.10 3.75 -2.36
C LEU A 21 -13.91 3.91 -3.88
N GLY A 22 -12.97 4.76 -4.26
CA GLY A 22 -12.36 4.80 -5.58
C GLY A 22 -10.87 4.43 -5.53
N MET A 23 -10.26 4.25 -6.70
CA MET A 23 -8.80 4.12 -6.82
C MET A 23 -8.10 5.27 -6.08
N ARG A 24 -7.22 4.95 -5.12
CA ARG A 24 -6.36 5.94 -4.44
C ARG A 24 -4.95 5.83 -4.97
N LEU A 25 -4.38 6.95 -5.40
CA LEU A 25 -2.98 7.02 -5.85
C LEU A 25 -2.10 7.51 -4.71
N ILE A 26 -1.22 6.63 -4.22
CA ILE A 26 -0.22 6.93 -3.22
C ILE A 26 1.05 7.38 -3.93
N ARG A 27 1.42 8.66 -3.76
CA ARG A 27 2.50 9.29 -4.53
C ARG A 27 3.81 9.42 -3.77
N ASP A 28 3.76 9.35 -2.45
CA ASP A 28 4.90 9.65 -1.59
C ASP A 28 4.85 8.84 -0.28
N VAL A 29 5.98 8.74 0.40
CA VAL A 29 6.16 7.96 1.63
C VAL A 29 5.18 8.39 2.74
N HIS A 30 4.88 9.68 2.85
CA HIS A 30 3.91 10.17 3.84
C HIS A 30 2.49 9.72 3.52
N ASP A 31 2.11 9.79 2.24
CA ASP A 31 0.84 9.25 1.78
C ASP A 31 0.76 7.73 2.01
N GLY A 32 1.86 7.00 1.83
CA GLY A 32 1.96 5.57 2.13
C GLY A 32 1.74 5.25 3.61
N LEU A 33 2.31 6.03 4.52
CA LEU A 33 2.04 5.90 5.95
C LEU A 33 0.59 6.25 6.29
N ALA A 34 0.06 7.35 5.75
CA ALA A 34 -1.34 7.71 5.94
C ALA A 34 -2.27 6.60 5.41
N ALA A 35 -1.89 5.94 4.32
CA ALA A 35 -2.63 4.85 3.72
C ALA A 35 -2.66 3.60 4.60
N LEU A 36 -1.54 3.23 5.22
CA LEU A 36 -1.47 2.14 6.20
C LEU A 36 -2.41 2.36 7.40
N HIS A 37 -2.66 3.60 7.79
CA HIS A 37 -3.49 3.98 8.94
C HIS A 37 -4.96 4.26 8.60
N ARG A 38 -5.29 4.78 7.41
CA ARG A 38 -6.66 5.19 7.05
C ARG A 38 -7.46 4.14 6.28
N TYR A 39 -6.80 3.30 5.48
CA TYR A 39 -7.51 2.49 4.48
C TYR A 39 -7.80 1.05 4.93
N GLY A 40 -7.92 0.83 6.24
CA GLY A 40 -8.35 -0.48 6.75
C GLY A 40 -7.36 -1.61 6.48
N ILE A 41 -6.07 -1.33 6.22
CA ILE A 41 -5.01 -2.33 6.30
C ILE A 41 -4.86 -2.82 7.77
N GLU A 42 -5.43 -2.06 8.71
CA GLU A 42 -5.73 -2.44 10.09
C GLU A 42 -6.64 -3.68 10.21
N ASN A 43 -7.49 -3.94 9.21
CA ASN A 43 -8.35 -5.13 9.13
C ASN A 43 -7.63 -6.38 8.61
N LEU A 44 -6.30 -6.38 8.50
CA LEU A 44 -5.47 -7.59 8.51
C LEU A 44 -5.49 -8.34 9.86
N LYS A 45 -6.42 -7.99 10.73
CA LYS A 45 -6.86 -8.78 11.87
C LYS A 45 -7.67 -10.00 11.37
N ASN A 46 -6.98 -11.02 10.89
CA ASN A 46 -7.19 -12.28 11.58
C ASN A 46 -6.52 -12.10 12.95
N ASP A 47 -7.30 -12.07 14.03
CA ASP A 47 -6.79 -12.09 15.42
C ASP A 47 -6.04 -10.87 15.98
N GLY A 48 -6.44 -9.64 15.62
CA GLY A 48 -6.01 -8.48 16.44
C GLY A 48 -4.57 -7.99 16.21
N CYS A 49 -3.76 -8.70 15.42
CA CYS A 49 -2.32 -8.43 15.24
C CYS A 49 -2.02 -7.99 13.79
N PRO A 50 -1.24 -6.91 13.56
CA PRO A 50 -0.86 -6.54 12.20
C PRO A 50 -0.05 -7.68 11.57
N CYS A 51 -0.53 -8.16 10.43
CA CYS A 51 0.16 -9.18 9.64
C CYS A 51 1.61 -8.75 9.36
N ARG A 52 2.46 -9.73 9.06
CA ARG A 52 3.89 -9.53 8.82
C ARG A 52 4.12 -8.45 7.75
N GLU A 53 3.31 -8.45 6.71
CA GLU A 53 3.35 -7.57 5.55
C GLU A 53 3.09 -6.11 5.93
N TRP A 54 2.13 -5.84 6.83
CA TRP A 54 1.89 -4.49 7.35
C TRP A 54 3.09 -3.98 8.16
N ARG A 55 3.67 -4.83 9.02
CA ARG A 55 4.85 -4.44 9.83
C ARG A 55 6.05 -4.14 8.93
N VAL A 56 6.28 -4.97 7.92
CA VAL A 56 7.37 -4.76 6.95
C VAL A 56 7.15 -3.46 6.17
N ALA A 57 5.94 -3.19 5.68
CA ALA A 57 5.62 -1.94 4.99
C ALA A 57 5.84 -0.71 5.87
N ARG A 58 5.36 -0.75 7.12
CA ARG A 58 5.56 0.35 8.07
C ARG A 58 7.03 0.60 8.35
N SER A 59 7.81 -0.45 8.62
CA SER A 59 9.25 -0.32 8.89
C SER A 59 9.99 0.24 7.68
N ALA A 60 9.68 -0.22 6.46
CA ALA A 60 10.33 0.27 5.25
C ALA A 60 9.98 1.75 4.97
N LEU A 61 8.72 2.16 5.19
CA LEU A 61 8.31 3.56 5.06
C LEU A 61 8.98 4.47 6.11
N ASP A 62 9.10 4.00 7.35
CA ASP A 62 9.82 4.72 8.42
C ASP A 62 11.30 4.88 8.10
N GLU A 63 11.93 3.84 7.54
CA GLU A 63 13.32 3.91 7.07
C GLU A 63 13.47 4.89 5.90
N ALA A 64 12.57 4.89 4.94
CA ALA A 64 12.57 5.85 3.84
C ALA A 64 12.36 7.30 4.32
N LEU A 65 11.64 7.52 5.43
CA LEU A 65 11.54 8.84 6.06
C LEU A 65 12.84 9.26 6.75
N ARG A 66 13.51 8.31 7.41
CA ARG A 66 14.78 8.55 8.13
C ARG A 66 15.92 8.80 7.16
N GLU A 67 16.02 7.99 6.11
CA GLU A 67 17.08 8.02 5.12
C GLU A 67 16.48 7.85 3.70
N PRO A 68 16.16 8.96 3.00
CA PRO A 68 15.48 8.92 1.71
C PRO A 68 16.44 8.61 0.54
N THR A 69 17.11 7.46 0.58
CA THR A 69 17.83 6.92 -0.58
C THR A 69 16.85 6.31 -1.58
N LEU A 70 17.24 6.23 -2.85
CA LEU A 70 16.44 5.57 -3.88
C LEU A 70 16.13 4.10 -3.50
N GLU A 71 17.08 3.42 -2.87
CA GLU A 71 16.93 2.04 -2.40
C GLU A 71 15.84 1.95 -1.31
N ASN A 72 15.92 2.79 -0.27
CA ASN A 72 14.95 2.78 0.83
C ASN A 72 13.54 3.15 0.35
N VAL A 73 13.43 4.15 -0.52
CA VAL A 73 12.15 4.57 -1.11
C VAL A 73 11.56 3.47 -2.00
N SER A 74 12.38 2.77 -2.77
CA SER A 74 11.94 1.65 -3.61
C SER A 74 11.53 0.44 -2.77
N ALA A 75 12.27 0.11 -1.71
CA ALA A 75 11.93 -0.94 -0.77
C ALA A 75 10.60 -0.64 -0.05
N ALA A 76 10.40 0.61 0.38
CA ALA A 76 9.15 1.07 0.98
C ALA A 76 7.96 0.94 0.03
N ARG A 77 8.16 1.31 -1.25
CA ARG A 77 7.15 1.16 -2.29
C ARG A 77 6.75 -0.30 -2.49
N THR A 78 7.73 -1.19 -2.64
CA THR A 78 7.50 -2.63 -2.83
C THR A 78 6.75 -3.23 -1.64
N ALA A 79 7.20 -2.93 -0.41
CA ALA A 79 6.54 -3.43 0.79
C ALA A 79 5.09 -2.94 0.92
N LEU A 80 4.80 -1.72 0.48
CA LEU A 80 3.43 -1.18 0.43
C LEU A 80 2.54 -1.89 -0.60
N ILE A 81 3.09 -2.24 -1.77
CA ILE A 81 2.42 -3.04 -2.81
C ILE A 81 2.07 -4.43 -2.26
N ASP A 82 3.02 -5.11 -1.62
CA ASP A 82 2.81 -6.42 -1.00
C ASP A 82 1.72 -6.37 0.10
N ALA A 83 1.77 -5.35 0.96
CA ALA A 83 0.77 -5.16 2.00
C ALA A 83 -0.64 -4.91 1.42
N ALA A 84 -0.75 -4.10 0.36
CA ALA A 84 -2.00 -3.86 -0.33
C ALA A 84 -2.54 -5.12 -1.00
N ALA A 85 -1.69 -5.86 -1.74
CA ALA A 85 -2.08 -7.10 -2.40
C ALA A 85 -2.65 -8.13 -1.41
N ARG A 86 -2.10 -8.18 -0.18
CA ARG A 86 -2.55 -9.10 0.87
C ARG A 86 -3.97 -8.83 1.35
N VAL A 87 -4.40 -7.56 1.38
CA VAL A 87 -5.77 -7.16 1.78
C VAL A 87 -6.79 -7.24 0.67
N GLY A 88 -6.42 -7.81 -0.48
CA GLY A 88 -7.26 -7.76 -1.68
C GLY A 88 -7.38 -6.34 -2.24
N ALA A 89 -6.55 -5.41 -1.77
CA ALA A 89 -6.44 -4.10 -2.39
C ALA A 89 -5.46 -4.22 -3.55
N LEU A 90 -5.97 -4.06 -4.76
CA LEU A 90 -5.11 -4.17 -5.93
C LEU A 90 -4.12 -3.00 -5.92
N ALA A 91 -2.83 -3.32 -5.97
CA ALA A 91 -1.75 -2.36 -6.17
C ALA A 91 -1.31 -2.41 -7.64
N ALA A 92 -1.68 -1.41 -8.45
CA ALA A 92 -1.17 -1.29 -9.81
C ALA A 92 0.07 -0.39 -9.83
N THR A 93 1.10 -0.86 -10.53
CA THR A 93 2.38 -0.18 -10.72
C THR A 93 2.71 -0.24 -12.20
N ASP A 94 2.41 0.82 -12.96
CA ASP A 94 3.21 1.14 -14.15
C ASP A 94 2.85 2.49 -14.80
N GLY A 95 3.87 3.17 -15.34
CA GLY A 95 3.75 4.30 -16.26
C GLY A 95 3.12 4.01 -17.64
N HIS A 96 2.64 2.80 -17.96
CA HIS A 96 2.01 2.42 -19.23
C HIS A 96 0.62 1.76 -19.14
N GLY A 97 -0.05 1.73 -17.97
CA GLY A 97 -1.46 1.34 -17.92
C GLY A 97 -1.88 0.57 -16.68
N ILE A 98 -3.19 0.59 -16.42
CA ILE A 98 -3.84 -0.03 -15.26
C ILE A 98 -4.15 -1.50 -15.58
N PHE A 99 -3.46 -2.44 -14.93
CA PHE A 99 -3.79 -3.87 -14.99
C PHE A 99 -4.63 -4.27 -13.78
N ILE A 100 -5.90 -4.61 -14.01
CA ILE A 100 -6.82 -5.09 -12.97
C ILE A 100 -6.72 -6.61 -12.86
N MET A 101 -5.97 -7.12 -11.87
CA MET A 101 -6.07 -8.54 -11.51
C MET A 101 -7.24 -8.73 -10.55
N ARG A 102 -8.37 -9.25 -11.07
CA ARG A 102 -9.44 -9.75 -10.21
C ARG A 102 -8.93 -11.00 -9.51
N ARG A 103 -8.76 -10.94 -8.19
CA ARG A 103 -8.78 -12.15 -7.38
C ARG A 103 -10.25 -12.55 -7.26
N GLU A 104 -10.65 -13.58 -8.01
CA GLU A 104 -11.95 -14.19 -7.80
C GLU A 104 -12.04 -14.63 -6.33
N PRO A 105 -13.15 -14.34 -5.63
CA PRO A 105 -13.33 -14.84 -4.27
C PRO A 105 -13.25 -16.37 -4.37
N PHE A 106 -12.44 -16.99 -3.51
CA PHE A 106 -12.45 -18.44 -3.35
C PHE A 106 -13.90 -18.87 -3.13
N ALA A 107 -14.46 -19.58 -4.11
CA ALA A 107 -15.73 -20.25 -3.96
C ALA A 107 -15.61 -21.26 -2.81
N THR A 108 -16.64 -21.25 -1.96
CA THR A 108 -16.85 -22.05 -0.75
C THR A 108 -16.46 -23.52 -0.86
#